data_AF-A0A8T5L0T9-F1
#
_entry.id   AF-A0A8T5L0T9-F1
#
_cell.length_a   1.000
_cell.length_b   1.000
_cell.length_c   1.000
_cell.angle_alpha   90.00
_cell.angle_beta   90.00
_cell.angle_gamma   90.00
#
_symmetry.space_group_name_H-M   'P 1'
#
loop_
_entity.id
_entity.type
_entity.pdbx_description
1 polymer ?
#
loop_
_entity_poly.entity_id
_entity_poly.type
_entity_poly.pdbx_seq_one_letter_code
_entity_poly.pdbx_strand_id
1 'polypeptide(L)'
;MVDMAPYIIFAIALVLIVLGVAFAVINFKRKKKTPVDYYALFVMGIIWLVLGILFDMAVFWILGLVFAIFGILNKAKWKKNRRTWKDMDKFEKKVVITIIIILLILVVIGALFFILRDYGLM
;
A
#
# COMPACT_ATOMS: atom_id res chain seq x y z
N MET A 1 30.76 -11.87 -0.49
CA MET A 1 29.74 -10.87 -0.87
C MET A 1 28.76 -10.77 0.28
N VAL A 2 28.53 -9.58 0.81
CA VAL A 2 27.46 -9.37 1.81
C VAL A 2 26.14 -9.47 1.07
N ASP A 3 25.20 -10.29 1.55
CA ASP A 3 23.86 -10.34 0.99
C ASP A 3 23.17 -8.98 1.19
N MET A 4 23.07 -8.20 0.11
CA MET A 4 22.46 -6.86 0.11
C MET A 4 20.92 -6.92 0.18
N ALA A 5 20.33 -8.08 -0.13
CA ALA A 5 18.88 -8.30 -0.14
C ALA A 5 18.15 -7.88 1.15
N PRO A 6 18.60 -8.27 2.37
CA PRO A 6 17.96 -7.82 3.61
C PRO A 6 17.98 -6.30 3.79
N TYR A 7 19.06 -5.62 3.38
CA TYR A 7 19.17 -4.16 3.49
C TYR A 7 18.23 -3.44 2.52
N ILE A 8 18.06 -3.97 1.29
CA ILE A 8 17.13 -3.43 0.30
C ILE A 8 15.69 -3.59 0.79
N ILE A 9 15.31 -4.78 1.29
CA ILE A 9 13.97 -5.01 1.84
C ILE A 9 13.69 -4.07 3.02
N PHE A 10 14.68 -3.89 3.92
CA PHE A 10 14.57 -2.97 5.04
C PHE A 10 14.40 -1.51 4.59
N ALA A 11 15.16 -1.06 3.59
CA ALA A 11 15.05 0.29 3.05
C ALA A 11 13.67 0.55 2.42
N ILE A 12 13.13 -0.42 1.66
CA ILE A 12 11.79 -0.32 1.06
C ILE A 12 10.73 -0.24 2.16
N ALA A 13 10.80 -1.11 3.17
CA ALA A 13 9.88 -1.09 4.30
C ALA A 13 9.92 0.25 5.05
N LEU A 14 11.12 0.80 5.27
CA LEU A 14 11.30 2.10 5.91
C LEU A 14 10.65 3.24 5.11
N VAL A 15 10.85 3.28 3.79
CA VAL A 15 10.24 4.29 2.90
C VAL A 15 8.72 4.21 2.95
N LEU A 16 8.15 3.00 2.90
CA LEU A 16 6.70 2.79 2.98
C LEU A 16 6.13 3.26 4.33
N ILE A 17 6.83 2.98 5.43
CA ILE A 17 6.45 3.45 6.77
C ILE A 17 6.48 4.99 6.82
N VAL A 18 7.56 5.61 6.33
CA VAL A 18 7.69 7.08 6.32
C VAL A 18 6.59 7.73 5.48
N LEU A 19 6.27 7.18 4.30
CA LEU A 19 5.17 7.67 3.47
C LEU A 19 3.82 7.54 4.16
N GLY A 20 3.57 6.39 4.80
CA GLY A 20 2.34 6.14 5.55
C GLY A 20 2.18 7.12 6.72
N VAL A 21 3.24 7.32 7.50
CA VAL A 21 3.25 8.27 8.62
C VAL A 21 3.09 9.70 8.13
N ALA A 22 3.82 10.11 7.09
CA ALA A 22 3.70 11.46 6.51
C ALA A 22 2.27 11.74 6.04
N PHE A 23 1.64 10.78 5.37
CA PHE A 23 0.24 10.89 4.94
C PHE A 23 -0.72 11.00 6.13
N ALA A 24 -0.52 10.19 7.18
CA ALA A 24 -1.32 10.25 8.40
C ALA A 24 -1.19 11.62 9.09
N VAL A 25 0.02 12.15 9.25
CA VAL A 25 0.27 13.45 9.89
C VAL A 25 -0.36 14.60 9.09
N ILE A 26 -0.23 14.59 7.75
CA ILE A 26 -0.84 15.62 6.89
C ILE A 26 -2.37 15.62 7.05
N ASN A 27 -3.00 14.45 7.08
CA ASN A 27 -4.45 14.34 7.26
C ASN A 27 -4.90 14.74 8.66
N PHE A 28 -4.13 14.37 9.69
CA PHE A 28 -4.41 14.74 11.08
C PHE A 28 -4.36 16.26 11.27
N LYS A 29 -3.33 16.94 10.72
CA LYS A 29 -3.20 18.40 10.75
C LYS A 29 -4.34 19.12 10.02
N ARG A 30 -4.87 18.51 8.95
CA ARG A 30 -6.00 19.08 8.18
C ARG A 30 -7.37 18.90 8.84
N LYS A 31 -7.46 18.21 10.00
CA LYS A 31 -8.70 17.85 10.70
C LYS A 31 -9.79 17.25 9.77
N LYS A 32 -9.41 16.70 8.62
CA LYS A 32 -10.35 16.04 7.71
C LYS A 32 -10.69 14.70 8.34
N LYS A 33 -11.88 14.60 8.94
CA LYS A 33 -12.47 13.31 9.33
C LYS A 33 -12.86 12.58 8.04
N THR A 34 -11.90 11.88 7.45
CA THR A 34 -12.18 11.02 6.29
C THR A 34 -12.90 9.79 6.80
N PRO A 35 -14.12 9.51 6.32
CA PRO A 35 -14.80 8.28 6.69
C PRO A 35 -13.98 7.10 6.18
N VAL A 36 -13.97 6.00 6.94
CA VAL A 36 -13.29 4.77 6.53
C VAL A 36 -13.97 4.22 5.29
N ASP A 37 -13.18 4.03 4.23
CA ASP A 37 -13.62 3.40 3.00
C ASP A 37 -13.61 1.87 3.17
N TYR A 38 -14.73 1.33 3.64
CA TYR A 38 -14.90 -0.10 3.87
C TYR A 38 -14.84 -0.94 2.58
N TYR A 39 -15.10 -0.32 1.42
CA TYR A 39 -14.91 -1.00 0.14
C TYR A 39 -13.42 -1.17 -0.15
N ALA A 40 -12.62 -0.11 0.04
CA ALA A 40 -11.17 -0.20 -0.10
C ALA A 40 -10.56 -1.20 0.90
N LEU A 41 -11.06 -1.26 2.15
CA LEU A 41 -10.65 -2.29 3.13
C LEU A 41 -10.97 -3.71 2.66
N PHE A 42 -12.16 -3.93 2.09
CA PHE A 42 -12.51 -5.24 1.52
C PHE A 42 -11.56 -5.63 0.38
N VAL A 43 -11.34 -4.74 -0.59
CA VAL A 43 -10.43 -4.98 -1.72
C VAL A 43 -9.00 -5.23 -1.24
N MET A 44 -8.52 -4.43 -0.28
CA MET A 44 -7.22 -4.63 0.36
C MET A 44 -7.13 -6.00 1.04
N GLY A 45 -8.19 -6.42 1.73
CA GLY A 45 -8.28 -7.75 2.35
C GLY A 45 -8.14 -8.89 1.34
N ILE A 46 -8.85 -8.81 0.21
CA ILE A 46 -8.72 -9.80 -0.87
C ILE A 46 -7.30 -9.85 -1.43
N ILE A 47 -6.67 -8.69 -1.66
CA ILE A 47 -5.28 -8.62 -2.16
C ILE A 47 -4.32 -9.30 -1.17
N TRP A 48 -4.38 -8.96 0.12
CA TRP A 48 -3.52 -9.56 1.14
C TRP A 48 -3.79 -11.05 1.34
N LEU A 49 -5.04 -11.49 1.21
CA LEU A 49 -5.40 -12.89 1.32
C LEU A 49 -4.77 -13.71 0.18
N VAL A 50 -4.89 -13.23 -1.06
CA VAL A 50 -4.28 -13.88 -2.22
C VAL A 50 -2.75 -13.89 -2.10
N LEU A 51 -2.13 -12.78 -1.71
CA LEU A 51 -0.68 -12.71 -1.50
C LEU A 51 -0.23 -13.67 -0.39
N GLY A 52 -0.94 -13.72 0.73
CA GLY A 52 -0.59 -14.62 1.84
C GLY A 52 -0.65 -16.09 1.48
N ILE A 53 -1.59 -16.49 0.62
CA ILE A 53 -1.66 -17.86 0.09
C ILE A 53 -0.50 -18.12 -0.89
N LEU A 54 -0.26 -17.21 -1.84
CA LEU A 54 0.78 -17.39 -2.86
C LEU A 54 2.20 -17.45 -2.28
N PHE A 55 2.45 -16.70 -1.21
CA PHE A 55 3.76 -16.63 -0.54
C PHE A 55 3.85 -17.49 0.73
N ASP A 56 2.84 -18.32 1.01
CA ASP A 56 2.75 -19.17 2.21
C ASP A 56 3.05 -18.41 3.53
N MET A 57 2.51 -17.21 3.64
CA MET A 57 2.76 -16.30 4.75
C MET A 57 1.52 -16.12 5.61
N ALA A 58 1.53 -16.77 6.78
CA ALA A 58 0.41 -16.79 7.71
C ALA A 58 -0.13 -15.41 8.06
N VAL A 59 0.77 -14.47 8.32
CA VAL A 59 0.43 -13.09 8.68
C VAL A 59 -0.42 -12.41 7.60
N PHE A 60 -0.10 -12.59 6.32
CA PHE A 60 -0.79 -11.91 5.24
C PHE A 60 -2.18 -12.48 4.97
N TRP A 61 -2.35 -13.81 4.98
CA TRP A 61 -3.67 -14.37 4.74
C TRP A 61 -4.62 -14.15 5.92
N ILE A 62 -4.12 -14.19 7.17
CA ILE A 62 -4.92 -13.86 8.36
C ILE A 62 -5.33 -12.38 8.34
N LEU A 63 -4.39 -11.47 8.08
CA LEU A 63 -4.68 -10.03 8.01
C LEU A 63 -5.65 -9.72 6.85
N GLY A 64 -5.44 -10.37 5.71
CA GLY A 64 -6.32 -10.28 4.55
C GLY A 64 -7.74 -10.73 4.86
N LEU A 65 -7.89 -11.85 5.56
CA LEU A 65 -9.18 -12.37 6.03
C LEU A 65 -9.87 -11.35 6.96
N VAL A 66 -9.15 -10.81 7.94
CA VAL A 66 -9.69 -9.82 8.87
C VAL A 66 -10.20 -8.58 8.11
N PHE A 67 -9.38 -8.01 7.22
CA PHE A 67 -9.80 -6.85 6.43
C PHE A 67 -10.97 -7.13 5.49
N ALA A 68 -10.99 -8.32 4.86
CA ALA A 68 -12.10 -8.74 4.01
C ALA A 68 -13.41 -8.86 4.83
N ILE A 69 -13.37 -9.48 6.00
CA ILE A 69 -14.53 -9.62 6.89
C ILE A 69 -14.99 -8.24 7.39
N PHE A 70 -14.09 -7.40 7.90
CA PHE A 70 -14.45 -6.05 8.35
C PHE A 70 -15.04 -5.19 7.23
N GLY A 71 -14.49 -5.29 6.02
CA GLY A 71 -14.98 -4.61 4.83
C GLY A 71 -16.38 -5.08 4.43
N ILE A 72 -16.64 -6.40 4.41
CA ILE A 72 -17.94 -6.96 4.01
C ILE A 72 -19.04 -6.74 5.06
N LEU A 73 -18.71 -6.81 6.36
CA LEU A 73 -19.67 -6.51 7.43
C LEU A 73 -20.19 -5.06 7.35
N ASN A 74 -19.37 -4.15 6.82
CA ASN A 74 -19.75 -2.75 6.60
C ASN A 74 -20.19 -2.46 5.15
N LYS A 75 -20.65 -3.47 4.40
CA LYS A 75 -21.09 -3.33 2.99
C LYS A 75 -22.13 -2.23 2.77
N ALA A 76 -23.05 -2.04 3.72
CA ALA A 76 -24.04 -0.97 3.65
C ALA A 76 -23.41 0.44 3.55
N LYS A 77 -22.20 0.64 4.09
CA LYS A 77 -21.47 1.91 4.08
C LYS A 77 -20.60 2.10 2.84
N TRP A 78 -20.49 1.10 1.96
CA TRP A 78 -19.61 1.16 0.78
C TRP A 78 -19.92 2.38 -0.08
N LYS A 79 -21.17 2.54 -0.55
CA LYS A 79 -21.52 3.67 -1.42
C LYS A 79 -21.43 5.04 -0.72
N LYS A 80 -21.69 5.07 0.59
CA LYS A 80 -21.73 6.32 1.38
C LYS A 80 -20.33 6.84 1.74
N ASN A 81 -19.39 5.94 2.01
CA ASN A 81 -18.05 6.28 2.46
C ASN A 81 -17.02 6.20 1.33
N ARG A 82 -17.37 5.64 0.18
CA ARG A 82 -16.46 5.51 -0.95
C ARG A 82 -16.10 6.87 -1.49
N ARG A 83 -14.81 7.19 -1.37
CA ARG A 83 -14.25 8.43 -1.89
C ARG A 83 -13.76 8.21 -3.31
N THR A 84 -14.20 9.04 -4.23
CA THR A 84 -13.79 8.96 -5.63
C THR A 84 -12.82 10.08 -5.99
N TRP A 85 -12.13 9.96 -7.12
CA TRP A 85 -11.26 11.02 -7.66
C TRP A 85 -11.99 12.36 -7.85
N LYS A 86 -13.32 12.37 -7.98
CA LYS A 86 -14.11 13.61 -8.08
C LYS A 86 -14.18 14.35 -6.74
N ASP A 87 -14.06 13.64 -5.62
CA ASP A 87 -14.15 14.17 -4.26
C ASP A 87 -12.80 14.62 -3.68
N MET A 88 -11.75 14.60 -4.51
CA MET A 88 -10.38 14.97 -4.11
C MET A 88 -10.07 16.40 -4.55
N ASP A 89 -9.50 17.18 -3.63
CA ASP A 89 -8.97 18.50 -3.95
C ASP A 89 -7.71 18.40 -4.82
N LYS A 90 -7.31 19.51 -5.46
CA LYS A 90 -6.14 19.53 -6.36
C LYS A 90 -4.85 19.08 -5.65
N PHE A 91 -4.71 19.37 -4.36
CA PHE A 91 -3.54 18.99 -3.57
C PHE A 91 -3.53 17.49 -3.27
N GLU A 92 -4.66 16.90 -2.88
CA GLU A 92 -4.80 15.47 -2.62
C GLU A 92 -4.54 14.65 -3.88
N LYS A 93 -5.06 15.10 -5.03
CA LYS A 93 -4.73 14.48 -6.33
C LYS A 93 -3.23 14.51 -6.59
N LYS A 94 -2.58 15.66 -6.37
CA LYS A 94 -1.13 15.79 -6.52
C LYS A 94 -0.38 14.83 -5.59
N VAL A 95 -0.76 14.76 -4.31
CA VAL A 95 -0.16 13.83 -3.34
C VAL A 95 -0.32 12.37 -3.78
N VAL A 96 -1.52 11.95 -4.17
CA VAL A 96 -1.76 10.57 -4.63
C VAL A 96 -0.97 10.24 -5.89
N ILE A 97 -0.95 11.15 -6.87
CA ILE A 97 -0.15 10.96 -8.08
C ILE A 97 1.35 10.88 -7.74
N THR A 98 1.85 11.74 -6.85
CA THR A 98 3.24 11.67 -6.38
C THR A 98 3.55 10.34 -5.70
N ILE A 99 2.66 9.83 -4.84
CA ILE A 99 2.82 8.51 -4.20
C ILE A 99 2.85 7.41 -5.27
N ILE A 100 1.94 7.43 -6.24
CA ILE A 100 1.90 6.44 -7.34
C ILE A 100 3.20 6.46 -8.13
N ILE A 101 3.71 7.65 -8.49
CA ILE A 101 4.97 7.81 -9.23
C ILE A 101 6.15 7.26 -8.43
N ILE A 102 6.24 7.59 -7.13
CA ILE A 102 7.30 7.08 -6.25
C ILE A 102 7.26 5.55 -6.18
N LEU A 103 6.07 4.97 -5.99
CA LEU A 103 5.90 3.52 -5.94
C LEU A 103 6.28 2.86 -7.27
N LEU A 104 5.90 3.46 -8.41
CA LEU A 104 6.26 2.96 -9.73
C LEU A 104 7.78 2.96 -9.95
N ILE A 105 8.45 4.07 -9.61
CA ILE A 105 9.90 4.19 -9.71
C ILE A 105 10.58 3.12 -8.84
N LEU A 106 10.07 2.90 -7.64
CA LEU A 106 10.61 1.93 -6.70
C LEU A 106 10.49 0.49 -7.23
N VAL A 107 9.37 0.14 -7.89
CA VAL A 107 9.20 -1.14 -8.60
C VAL A 107 10.19 -1.28 -9.75
N VAL A 108 10.37 -0.24 -10.58
CA VAL A 108 11.31 -0.26 -11.71
C VAL A 108 12.75 -0.43 -11.22
N ILE A 109 13.16 0.30 -10.18
CA ILE A 109 14.49 0.16 -9.57
C ILE A 109 14.69 -1.26 -9.03
N GLY A 110 13.71 -1.80 -8.31
CA GLY A 110 13.76 -3.17 -7.80
C GLY A 110 13.89 -4.21 -8.92
N ALA A 111 13.13 -4.06 -10.02
CA ALA A 111 13.20 -4.95 -11.17
C ALA A 111 14.56 -4.85 -11.89
N LEU A 112 15.09 -3.63 -12.10
CA LEU A 112 16.41 -3.43 -12.68
C LEU A 112 17.50 -4.07 -11.83
N PHE A 113 17.45 -3.91 -10.51
CA PHE A 113 18.41 -4.54 -9.60
C PHE A 113 18.34 -6.06 -9.68
N PHE A 114 17.14 -6.63 -9.72
CA PHE A 114 16.95 -8.08 -9.87
C PHE A 114 17.56 -8.61 -11.18
N ILE A 115 17.31 -7.91 -12.29
CA ILE A 115 17.86 -8.25 -13.61
C ILE A 115 19.39 -8.13 -13.59
N LEU A 116 19.95 -7.00 -13.16
CA LEU A 116 21.40 -6.78 -13.16
C LEU A 116 22.17 -7.82 -12.35
N ARG A 117 21.61 -8.25 -11.22
CA ARG A 117 22.14 -9.35 -10.40
C ARG A 117 22.11 -10.68 -11.15
N ASP A 118 21.00 -11.00 -11.82
CA ASP A 118 20.83 -12.27 -12.55
C ASP A 118 21.81 -12.39 -13.74
N TYR A 119 22.09 -11.27 -14.42
CA TYR A 119 23.08 -11.20 -15.49
C TYR A 119 24.55 -11.08 -15.00
N GLY A 120 24.78 -11.11 -13.68
CA GLY A 120 26.14 -11.06 -13.09
C GLY A 120 26.88 -9.73 -13.32
N LEU A 121 26.14 -8.65 -13.64
CA LEU A 121 26.71 -7.31 -13.85
C LEU A 121 26.95 -6.55 -12.54
N MET A 122 26.41 -7.04 -11.43
CA MET A 122 26.61 -6.56 -10.05
C MET A 122 26.56 -7.71 -9.05
#